data_AF-A0A2V8LCD6-F1
#
_entry.id   AF-A0A2V8LCD6-F1
#
_cell.length_a   1.000
_cell.length_b   1.000
_cell.length_c   1.000
_cell.angle_alpha   90.00
_cell.angle_beta   90.00
_cell.angle_gamma   90.00
#
_symmetry.space_group_name_H-M   'P 1'
#
loop_
_entity.id
_entity.type
_entity.pdbx_description
1 polymer ?
#
loop_
_entity_poly.entity_id
_entity_poly.type
_entity_poly.pdbx_seq_one_letter_code
_entity_poly.pdbx_strand_id
1 'polypeptide(L)'
;MSFLNPFLLFGSLALAIPILIHLVRREKSEIIPFSSLMFLLKVPKRSIRQQKIKNLLLMALRLLILALLVGAFARPYLTQPAKPAGNATANRGVVLMLDNSYSMRYGNTFDRLKAEA
;
A
#
# COMPACT_ATOMS: atom_id res chain seq x y z
N MET A 1 13.14 -7.11 0.60
CA MET A 1 11.77 -6.75 0.18
C MET A 1 11.55 -7.38 -1.17
N SER A 2 10.57 -8.26 -1.30
CA SER A 2 10.22 -8.87 -2.58
C SER A 2 8.70 -8.78 -2.78
N PHE A 3 8.25 -9.00 -4.00
CA PHE A 3 6.86 -8.85 -4.40
C PHE A 3 6.33 -10.21 -4.85
N LEU A 4 5.12 -10.55 -4.41
CA LEU A 4 4.51 -11.82 -4.80
C LEU A 4 4.15 -11.82 -6.30
N ASN A 5 3.80 -10.65 -6.84
CA ASN A 5 3.46 -10.45 -8.24
C ASN A 5 4.18 -9.22 -8.81
N PRO A 6 5.44 -9.34 -9.23
CA PRO A 6 6.22 -8.21 -9.74
C PRO A 6 5.64 -7.60 -11.02
N PHE A 7 4.91 -8.38 -11.84
CA PHE A 7 4.25 -7.87 -13.05
C PHE A 7 3.17 -6.82 -12.76
N LEU A 8 2.53 -6.85 -11.58
CA LEU A 8 1.52 -5.85 -11.22
C LEU A 8 2.12 -4.46 -11.00
N LEU A 9 3.44 -4.36 -10.83
CA LEU A 9 4.15 -3.07 -10.81
C LEU A 9 4.04 -2.34 -12.15
N PHE A 10 3.87 -3.04 -13.28
CA PHE A 10 3.56 -2.39 -14.56
C PHE A 10 2.23 -1.64 -14.53
N GLY A 11 1.30 -2.01 -13.64
CA GLY A 11 0.09 -1.24 -13.37
C GLY A 11 0.36 0.20 -12.90
N SER A 12 1.56 0.48 -12.38
CA SER A 12 1.99 1.86 -12.06
C SER A 12 2.03 2.78 -13.30
N LEU A 13 2.14 2.23 -14.51
CA LEU A 13 2.02 3.01 -15.76
C LEU A 13 0.65 3.69 -15.88
N ALA A 14 -0.41 3.12 -15.27
CA ALA A 14 -1.72 3.75 -15.22
C ALA A 14 -1.73 5.07 -14.42
N LEU A 15 -0.76 5.29 -13.51
CA LEU A 15 -0.59 6.57 -12.80
C LEU A 15 -0.21 7.70 -13.76
N ALA A 16 0.40 7.40 -14.91
CA ALA A 16 0.74 8.40 -15.91
C ALA A 16 -0.51 9.00 -16.58
N ILE A 17 -1.62 8.25 -16.66
CA ILE A 17 -2.86 8.68 -17.32
C ILE A 17 -3.40 9.99 -16.73
N PRO A 18 -3.70 10.10 -15.42
CA PRO A 18 -4.19 11.36 -14.84
C PRO A 18 -3.19 12.51 -14.94
N ILE A 19 -1.88 12.24 -14.94
CA ILE A 19 -0.83 13.25 -15.11
C ILE A 19 -0.86 13.81 -16.53
N LEU A 20 -0.91 12.92 -17.53
CA LEU A 20 -0.99 13.30 -18.95
C LEU A 20 -2.28 14.07 -19.24
N ILE A 21 -3.42 13.60 -18.74
CA ILE A 21 -4.70 14.31 -18.90
C ILE A 21 -4.64 15.69 -18.27
N HIS A 22 -4.00 15.84 -17.10
CA HIS A 22 -3.83 17.14 -16.46
C HIS A 22 -2.96 18.09 -17.28
N LEU A 23 -1.88 17.58 -17.88
CA LEU A 23 -0.96 18.37 -18.69
C LEU A 23 -1.62 18.84 -20.00
N VAL A 24 -2.45 17.98 -20.62
CA VAL A 24 -3.17 18.29 -21.85
C VAL A 24 -4.38 19.22 -21.60
N ARG A 25 -5.10 19.07 -20.49
CA ARG A 25 -6.24 19.93 -20.11
C ARG A 25 -5.82 21.28 -19.51
N ARG A 26 -4.67 21.82 -19.88
CA ARG A 26 -4.30 23.20 -19.53
C ARG A 26 -5.14 24.17 -20.36
N GLU A 27 -6.44 24.22 -20.07
CA GLU A 27 -7.41 25.14 -20.67
C GLU A 27 -6.87 26.57 -20.47
N LYS A 28 -6.51 27.20 -21.57
CA LYS A 28 -6.34 28.64 -21.60
C LYS A 28 -7.74 29.20 -21.38
N SER A 29 -7.97 29.81 -20.22
CA SER A 29 -9.22 30.51 -19.95
C SER A 29 -9.29 31.68 -20.94
N GLU A 30 -10.05 31.50 -22.03
CA GLU A 30 -10.33 32.57 -22.96
C GLU A 30 -11.22 33.59 -22.24
N ILE A 31 -10.69 34.80 -22.13
CA ILE A 31 -11.44 35.92 -21.58
C ILE A 31 -12.26 36.46 -22.73
N ILE A 32 -13.53 36.06 -22.79
CA ILE A 32 -14.48 36.61 -23.76
C ILE A 32 -15.04 37.92 -23.18
N PRO A 33 -14.77 39.10 -23.78
CA PRO A 33 -15.33 40.35 -23.32
C PRO A 33 -16.82 40.40 -23.69
N PHE A 34 -17.70 40.34 -22.69
CA PHE A 34 -19.15 40.40 -22.90
C PHE A 34 -19.67 41.81 -22.64
N SER A 35 -20.26 42.45 -23.65
CA SER A 35 -20.61 43.90 -23.61
C SER A 35 -21.62 44.26 -22.52
N SER A 36 -22.56 43.37 -22.19
CA SER A 36 -23.57 43.60 -21.13
C SER A 36 -22.97 43.64 -19.72
N LEU A 37 -21.75 43.11 -19.54
CA LEU A 37 -21.06 43.07 -18.24
C LEU A 37 -20.07 44.22 -18.04
N MET A 38 -19.90 45.11 -19.02
CA MET A 38 -19.01 46.27 -18.92
C MET A 38 -19.41 47.25 -17.80
N PHE A 39 -20.69 47.28 -17.43
CA PHE A 39 -21.23 48.09 -16.34
C PHE A 39 -21.37 47.34 -15.01
N LEU A 40 -21.07 46.04 -14.96
CA LEU A 40 -21.11 45.29 -13.71
C LEU A 40 -19.87 45.60 -12.87
N LEU A 41 -20.07 45.93 -11.59
CA LEU A 41 -18.99 46.08 -10.60
C LEU A 41 -18.03 44.88 -10.70
N LYS A 42 -16.73 45.17 -10.85
CA LYS A 42 -15.66 44.17 -10.86
C LYS A 42 -15.82 43.26 -9.65
N VAL A 43 -16.35 42.06 -9.85
CA VAL A 43 -16.36 41.02 -8.83
C VAL A 43 -14.90 40.73 -8.50
N PRO A 44 -14.48 40.78 -7.22
CA PRO A 44 -13.13 40.42 -6.86
C PRO A 44 -12.89 38.98 -7.34
N LYS A 45 -11.96 38.81 -8.29
CA LYS A 45 -11.56 37.49 -8.77
C LYS A 45 -11.15 36.68 -7.55
N ARG A 46 -11.94 35.66 -7.19
CA ARG A 46 -11.59 34.72 -6.12
C ARG A 46 -10.16 34.24 -6.38
N SER A 47 -9.35 34.27 -5.34
CA SER A 47 -7.90 34.08 -5.40
C SER A 47 -7.54 32.79 -6.17
N ILE A 48 -7.05 32.98 -7.41
CA ILE A 48 -6.54 31.91 -8.29
C ILE A 48 -5.51 31.04 -7.54
N ARG A 49 -4.81 31.61 -6.55
CA ARG A 49 -3.82 30.93 -5.72
C ARG A 49 -4.42 29.81 -4.87
N GLN A 50 -5.58 30.02 -4.23
CA GLN A 50 -6.21 28.98 -3.40
C GLN A 50 -6.72 27.81 -4.24
N GLN A 51 -7.23 28.12 -5.43
CA GLN A 51 -7.75 27.12 -6.36
C GLN A 51 -6.62 26.24 -6.93
N LYS A 52 -5.44 26.83 -7.20
CA LYS A 52 -4.23 26.08 -7.59
C LYS A 52 -3.79 25.09 -6.51
N ILE A 53 -3.77 25.50 -5.24
CA ILE A 53 -3.38 24.61 -4.12
C ILE A 53 -4.37 23.44 -3.99
N LYS A 54 -5.67 23.72 -4.03
CA LYS A 54 -6.70 22.67 -3.99
C LYS A 54 -6.57 21.69 -5.15
N ASN A 55 -6.33 22.19 -6.37
CA ASN A 55 -6.15 21.33 -7.54
C ASN A 55 -4.90 20.44 -7.42
N LEU A 56 -3.81 20.96 -6.87
CA LEU A 56 -2.60 20.16 -6.63
C LEU A 56 -2.84 19.06 -5.58
N LEU A 57 -3.54 19.38 -4.48
CA LEU A 57 -3.92 18.39 -3.46
C LEU A 57 -4.87 17.32 -4.01
N LEU A 58 -5.86 17.70 -4.81
CA LEU A 58 -6.78 16.75 -5.44
C LEU A 58 -6.06 15.83 -6.44
N MET A 59 -5.09 16.37 -7.18
CA MET A 59 -4.24 15.57 -8.07
C MET A 59 -3.40 14.56 -7.26
N ALA A 60 -2.75 15.01 -6.19
CA ALA A 60 -1.94 14.16 -5.33
C ALA A 60 -2.79 13.03 -4.71
N LEU A 61 -3.99 13.34 -4.23
CA LEU A 61 -4.90 12.35 -3.66
C LEU A 61 -5.33 11.30 -4.69
N ARG A 62 -5.65 11.71 -5.92
CA ARG A 62 -6.04 10.79 -6.99
C ARG A 62 -4.91 9.82 -7.36
N LEU A 63 -3.67 10.32 -7.41
CA LEU A 63 -2.49 9.49 -7.63
C LEU A 63 -2.21 8.55 -6.45
N LEU A 64 -2.37 9.04 -5.22
CA LEU A 64 -2.16 8.25 -4.02
C LEU A 64 -3.13 7.06 -3.96
N ILE A 65 -4.41 7.26 -4.27
CA ILE A 65 -5.41 6.18 -4.32
C ILE A 65 -5.01 5.11 -5.35
N LEU A 66 -4.62 5.51 -6.56
CA LEU A 66 -4.17 4.59 -7.60
C LEU A 66 -2.88 3.85 -7.18
N ALA A 67 -1.94 4.54 -6.54
CA ALA A 67 -0.68 3.94 -6.09
C ALA A 67 -0.91 2.93 -4.96
N LEU A 68 -1.82 3.24 -4.03
CA LEU A 68 -2.24 2.30 -2.98
C LEU A 68 -2.91 1.07 -3.58
N LEU A 69 -3.77 1.24 -4.60
CA LEU A 69 -4.38 0.13 -5.32
C LEU A 69 -3.32 -0.79 -5.94
N VAL A 70 -2.39 -0.22 -6.72
CA VAL A 70 -1.29 -0.98 -7.32
C VAL A 70 -0.45 -1.68 -6.26
N GLY A 71 -0.12 -1.00 -5.16
CA GLY A 71 0.63 -1.57 -4.04
C GLY A 71 -0.10 -2.70 -3.32
N ALA A 72 -1.41 -2.56 -3.09
CA ALA A 72 -2.24 -3.58 -2.47
C ALA A 72 -2.29 -4.85 -3.33
N PHE A 73 -2.40 -4.69 -4.65
CA PHE A 73 -2.38 -5.81 -5.60
C PHE A 73 -0.99 -6.42 -5.78
N ALA A 74 0.09 -5.62 -5.70
CA ALA A 74 1.46 -6.12 -5.80
C ALA A 74 1.91 -6.93 -4.56
N ARG A 75 1.18 -6.83 -3.44
CA ARG A 75 1.45 -7.54 -2.17
C ARG A 75 2.94 -7.50 -1.77
N PRO A 76 3.48 -6.33 -1.40
CA PRO A 76 4.85 -6.22 -0.89
C PRO A 76 4.99 -7.05 0.38
N TYR A 77 6.00 -7.89 0.45
CA TYR A 77 6.34 -8.61 1.67
C TYR A 77 7.74 -8.25 2.16
N LEU A 78 7.84 -8.11 3.48
CA LEU A 78 9.10 -7.91 4.16
C LEU A 78 9.81 -9.26 4.30
N THR A 79 10.72 -9.55 3.39
CA THR A 79 11.75 -10.56 3.62
C THR A 79 12.64 -10.08 4.75
N GLN A 80 12.42 -10.61 5.96
CA GLN A 80 13.41 -10.50 7.02
C GLN A 80 14.66 -11.27 6.54
N PRO A 81 15.84 -10.64 6.48
CA PRO A 81 17.05 -11.42 6.26
C PRO A 81 17.13 -12.42 7.40
N ALA A 82 17.23 -13.71 7.07
CA ALA A 82 17.55 -14.72 8.06
C ALA A 82 18.80 -14.22 8.79
N LYS A 83 18.69 -13.99 10.11
CA LYS A 83 19.85 -13.62 10.92
C LYS A 83 20.95 -14.62 10.59
N PRO A 84 22.15 -14.19 10.16
CA PRO A 84 23.25 -15.12 9.99
C PRO A 84 23.41 -15.80 11.35
N ALA A 85 23.28 -17.12 11.36
CA ALA A 85 23.42 -17.94 12.55
C ALA A 85 24.87 -17.85 13.02
N GLY A 86 25.20 -16.76 13.70
CA GLY A 86 26.37 -16.65 14.56
C GLY A 86 26.15 -17.63 15.70
N ASN A 87 26.89 -18.74 15.64
CA ASN A 87 26.89 -19.89 16.54
C ASN A 87 25.64 -20.80 16.45
N ALA A 88 25.93 -22.08 16.20
CA ALA A 88 25.03 -23.19 16.00
C ALA A 88 24.24 -23.62 17.25
N THR A 89 23.54 -22.69 17.89
CA THR A 89 22.35 -22.97 18.71
C THR A 89 21.17 -22.30 18.02
N ALA A 90 20.95 -22.75 16.77
CA ALA A 90 19.82 -22.36 15.96
C ALA A 90 18.55 -22.50 16.78
N ASN A 91 17.70 -21.47 16.70
CA ASN A 91 16.32 -21.41 17.15
C ASN A 91 15.58 -22.72 16.80
N ARG A 92 15.72 -23.74 17.65
CA ARG A 92 15.08 -25.04 17.47
C ARG A 92 13.66 -24.83 17.93
N GLY A 93 12.76 -24.59 16.98
CA GLY A 93 11.33 -24.67 17.24
C GLY A 93 10.99 -26.10 17.63
N VAL A 94 11.02 -26.39 18.93
CA VAL A 94 10.58 -27.68 19.45
C VAL A 94 9.06 -27.60 19.57
N VAL A 95 8.38 -28.31 18.66
CA VAL A 95 6.92 -28.48 18.73
C VAL A 95 6.66 -29.73 19.57
N LEU A 96 6.29 -29.53 20.83
CA LEU A 96 5.94 -30.63 21.72
C LEU A 96 4.47 -30.99 21.48
N MET A 97 4.23 -32.14 20.85
CA MET A 97 2.88 -32.69 20.67
C MET A 97 2.59 -33.66 21.81
N LEU A 98 1.61 -33.29 22.65
CA LEU A 98 1.17 -34.10 23.78
C LEU A 98 -0.14 -34.79 23.39
N ASP A 99 -0.14 -36.12 23.35
CA ASP A 99 -1.36 -36.92 23.25
C ASP A 99 -1.89 -37.24 24.66
N ASN A 100 -3.18 -36.99 24.89
CA ASN A 100 -3.88 -37.28 26.15
C ASN A 100 -5.00 -38.33 25.96
N SER A 101 -4.86 -39.20 24.95
CA SER A 101 -5.76 -40.32 24.72
C SER A 101 -5.76 -41.33 25.89
N TYR A 102 -6.88 -42.04 26.11
CA TYR A 102 -7.03 -42.99 27.23
C TYR A 102 -5.99 -44.14 27.20
N SER A 103 -5.47 -44.50 26.03
CA SER A 103 -4.40 -45.50 25.87
C SER A 103 -3.06 -45.02 26.44
N MET A 104 -2.80 -43.71 26.49
CA MET A 104 -1.58 -43.17 27.10
C MET A 104 -1.54 -43.36 28.62
N ARG A 105 -2.69 -43.53 29.27
CA ARG A 105 -2.83 -43.81 30.70
C ARG A 105 -2.81 -45.31 31.02
N TYR A 106 -2.69 -46.16 30.01
CA TYR A 106 -2.63 -47.60 30.19
C TYR A 106 -1.20 -48.02 30.57
N GLY A 107 -1.08 -48.61 31.76
CA GLY A 107 0.21 -49.04 32.32
C GLY A 107 1.20 -47.89 32.51
N ASN A 108 2.49 -48.16 32.33
CA ASN A 108 3.57 -47.20 32.56
C ASN A 108 4.01 -46.48 31.27
N THR A 109 3.15 -46.44 30.25
CA THR A 109 3.50 -45.93 28.90
C THR A 109 3.88 -44.45 28.94
N PHE A 110 3.13 -43.65 29.69
CA PHE A 110 3.42 -42.22 29.87
C PHE A 110 4.73 -41.97 30.63
N ASP A 111 4.99 -42.73 31.70
CA ASP A 111 6.21 -42.58 32.51
C ASP A 111 7.47 -42.98 31.74
N ARG A 112 7.38 -44.01 30.87
CA ARG A 112 8.48 -44.39 29.98
C ARG A 112 8.77 -43.31 28.95
N LEU A 113 7.73 -42.72 28.37
CA LEU A 113 7.87 -41.63 27.39
C LEU A 113 8.51 -40.38 28.00
N LYS A 114 8.24 -40.10 29.28
CA LYS A 114 8.89 -39.02 30.04
C LYS A 114 10.36 -39.28 30.36
N ALA A 115 10.77 -40.55 30.48
CA ALA A 115 12.17 -40.92 30.76
C ALA A 115 13.04 -40.95 29.49
N GLU A 116 12.42 -41.06 28.31
CA GLU A 116 13.08 -41.13 27.01
C GLU A 116 13.19 -39.76 26.31
N ALA A 117 12.42 -38.77 26.78
CA ALA A 117 12.46 -37.37 26.34
C ALA A 117 13.50 -36.54 27.12
#